data_AF-A0A955QTB6-F1
#
_entry.id   AF-A0A955QTB6-F1
#
_cell.length_a   1.000
_cell.length_b   1.000
_cell.length_c   1.000
_cell.angle_alpha   90.00
_cell.angle_beta   90.00
_cell.angle_gamma   90.00
#
_symmetry.space_group_name_H-M   'P 1'
#
loop_
_entity.id
_entity.type
_entity.pdbx_description
1 polymer ?
#
loop_
_entity_poly.entity_id
_entity_poly.type
_entity_poly.pdbx_seq_one_letter_code
_entity_poly.pdbx_strand_id
1 'polypeptide(L)'
;MVTHAPHTTATLLASESSNVGSDQQHGSTDRERHSPGNSTKCDWTSPWPAYSSNPFSIPTSLPPLSGRGGIIVNFFTDDCLLDYAISQKDGKYGSGVGRIAVYDHDGHEVWIEENIDLRINGNAEHHGLPGWSGPGLSSGDVDGDGKIELVHLDTDNHVVIRDGQTGAVKKTFSIGYPAGSNPLERMKQFLSSYGLTKERHWGMVQVVNLRGQGLQDAILQSDHLPFNQLAAIRLDTGALLWTYEGYVGQKHGGFRTADIDLDGRDEVIGVTILDDDGKKLNTWEYPVTIDTIDAPHIDAVHAYDIDPSIPGLEVLLLEEHWGKSKPANHTTLVNADKVIWRANREYIEPQNSAIGEFDLSAPGLEIWSRSRFDKAQLPWIYNAQGEVIAQYALNDMKPEDWSDSGIEFINAIHWDGNGLQHIAAKERHTEGKVAILNPMTGEFLKVWDETAAHLLVADVAGDAREEIIVFNNKTKEIRIYWNEKPGSGDTQRLWLHNHYQRAKDNYNYYSP
;
A
#
# COMPACT_ATOMS: atom_id res chain seq x y z
N MET A 1 -1.09 68.24 50.22
CA MET A 1 -0.83 66.78 50.26
C MET A 1 -0.29 66.37 48.89
N VAL A 2 0.92 65.83 48.88
CA VAL A 2 1.60 64.92 47.92
C VAL A 2 0.68 64.39 46.79
N THR A 3 0.96 64.37 45.48
CA THR A 3 2.20 64.04 44.72
C THR A 3 2.11 64.49 43.24
N HIS A 4 3.27 64.59 42.57
CA HIS A 4 3.52 64.92 41.15
C HIS A 4 3.10 63.84 40.13
N ALA A 5 2.69 64.24 38.92
CA ALA A 5 3.40 64.00 37.64
C ALA A 5 2.62 64.58 36.42
N PRO A 6 3.28 64.92 35.29
CA PRO A 6 2.77 65.92 34.32
C PRO A 6 2.47 65.43 32.90
N HIS A 7 1.58 66.20 32.27
CA HIS A 7 1.48 66.70 30.89
C HIS A 7 1.70 65.82 29.64
N THR A 8 0.60 65.73 28.91
CA THR A 8 0.36 65.44 27.48
C THR A 8 0.67 66.63 26.55
N THR A 9 1.17 66.35 25.33
CA THR A 9 0.71 66.83 23.99
C THR A 9 1.73 66.36 22.92
N ALA A 10 1.38 65.47 22.00
CA ALA A 10 0.68 65.63 20.72
C ALA A 10 1.56 66.16 19.57
N THR A 11 1.77 65.34 18.53
CA THR A 11 1.88 65.78 17.11
C THR A 11 1.60 64.59 16.16
N LEU A 12 0.79 64.85 15.13
CA LEU A 12 0.48 64.01 13.97
C LEU A 12 1.75 63.50 13.26
N LEU A 13 1.68 62.33 12.62
CA LEU A 13 2.26 62.09 11.29
C LEU A 13 1.56 60.90 10.59
N ALA A 14 1.33 61.06 9.29
CA ALA A 14 0.70 60.12 8.39
C ALA A 14 1.58 58.88 8.13
N SER A 15 0.98 57.71 8.02
CA SER A 15 1.64 56.47 7.61
C SER A 15 1.46 56.24 6.11
N GLU A 16 2.56 56.37 5.37
CA GLU A 16 2.70 55.83 4.01
C GLU A 16 2.84 54.30 4.05
N SER A 17 2.28 53.68 3.03
CA SER A 17 2.26 52.26 2.74
C SER A 17 3.64 51.69 2.40
N SER A 18 3.98 50.55 3.00
CA SER A 18 4.88 49.57 2.38
C SER A 18 4.32 48.17 2.59
N ASN A 19 3.79 47.60 1.51
CA ASN A 19 3.49 46.18 1.37
C ASN A 19 4.77 45.38 1.62
N VAL A 20 4.74 44.47 2.59
CA VAL A 20 5.62 43.30 2.64
C VAL A 20 4.69 42.11 2.76
N GLY A 21 4.50 41.41 1.64
CA GLY A 21 3.81 40.13 1.60
C GLY A 21 4.64 39.11 2.37
N SER A 22 3.98 38.42 3.29
CA SER A 22 4.53 37.26 4.01
C SER A 22 4.25 36.01 3.19
N ASP A 23 5.20 35.60 2.37
CA ASP A 23 5.28 34.21 1.90
C ASP A 23 5.78 33.35 3.07
N GLN A 24 4.86 32.69 3.75
CA GLN A 24 5.20 31.52 4.56
C GLN A 24 5.16 30.30 3.64
N GLN A 25 6.34 29.89 3.18
CA GLN A 25 6.55 28.54 2.69
C GLN A 25 6.32 27.58 3.86
N HIS A 26 5.29 26.73 3.75
CA HIS A 26 5.17 25.54 4.59
C HIS A 26 6.31 24.58 4.23
N GLY A 27 7.38 24.63 5.02
CA GLY A 27 8.45 23.66 4.96
C GLY A 27 8.01 22.39 5.68
N SER A 28 7.59 21.39 4.91
CA SER A 28 7.72 19.99 5.32
C SER A 28 9.20 19.72 5.58
N THR A 29 9.54 19.26 6.79
CA THR A 29 10.92 18.90 7.13
C THR A 29 11.23 17.51 6.57
N ASP A 30 11.65 17.42 5.32
CA ASP A 30 12.94 16.89 4.85
C ASP A 30 13.58 15.61 5.46
N ARG A 31 12.85 14.79 6.23
CA ARG A 31 13.39 13.66 7.03
C ARG A 31 13.23 12.27 6.42
N GLU A 32 12.37 12.07 5.43
CA GLU A 32 12.14 10.74 4.79
C GLU A 32 12.97 10.47 3.53
N ARG A 33 13.89 11.37 3.19
CA ARG A 33 14.45 11.40 1.82
C ARG A 33 15.57 10.38 1.64
N HIS A 34 15.23 9.30 0.97
CA HIS A 34 16.20 8.36 0.42
C HIS A 34 16.08 8.30 -1.09
N SER A 35 17.22 8.33 -1.79
CA SER A 35 17.23 8.01 -3.22
C SER A 35 16.66 6.60 -3.36
N PRO A 36 15.64 6.37 -4.20
CA PRO A 36 15.10 5.03 -4.40
C PRO A 36 16.27 4.13 -4.74
N GLY A 37 16.41 3.03 -3.99
CA GLY A 37 17.45 2.02 -4.23
C GLY A 37 17.37 1.39 -5.62
N ASN A 38 16.36 1.76 -6.42
CA ASN A 38 15.99 1.19 -7.70
C ASN A 38 16.72 1.79 -8.89
N SER A 39 17.21 3.03 -8.83
CA SER A 39 18.19 3.53 -9.82
C SER A 39 18.76 4.91 -9.41
N THR A 40 20.03 4.93 -9.01
CA THR A 40 20.78 6.20 -8.86
C THR A 40 21.08 6.87 -10.21
N LYS A 41 20.65 6.27 -11.33
CA LYS A 41 20.94 6.70 -12.70
C LYS A 41 19.81 7.51 -13.36
N CYS A 42 18.58 7.43 -12.86
CA CYS A 42 17.44 8.08 -13.51
C CYS A 42 17.21 9.50 -13.00
N ASP A 43 16.73 10.39 -13.89
CA ASP A 43 16.40 11.76 -13.53
C ASP A 43 15.01 11.82 -12.88
N TRP A 44 15.02 12.08 -11.57
CA TRP A 44 13.83 12.20 -10.74
C TRP A 44 13.27 13.63 -10.67
N THR A 45 13.97 14.59 -11.29
CA THR A 45 13.66 16.02 -11.18
C THR A 45 12.94 16.58 -12.40
N SER A 46 13.00 15.87 -13.53
CA SER A 46 12.32 16.24 -14.77
C SER A 46 10.99 15.48 -14.95
N PRO A 47 9.99 16.10 -15.60
CA PRO A 47 8.83 15.38 -16.07
C PRO A 47 9.22 14.21 -16.98
N TRP A 48 8.55 13.09 -16.80
CA TRP A 48 8.68 11.88 -17.60
C TRP A 48 7.82 12.00 -18.86
N PRO A 49 8.16 11.26 -19.94
CA PRO A 49 7.36 11.23 -21.16
C PRO A 49 5.88 10.92 -20.86
N ALA A 50 5.00 11.79 -21.33
CA ALA A 50 3.56 11.55 -21.28
C ALA A 50 3.13 10.56 -22.38
N TYR A 51 2.04 9.83 -22.13
CA TYR A 51 1.47 8.93 -23.11
C TYR A 51 0.81 9.65 -24.30
N SER A 52 0.67 8.93 -25.41
CA SER A 52 0.13 9.48 -26.66
C SER A 52 -1.39 9.70 -26.69
N SER A 53 -2.14 9.10 -25.76
CA SER A 53 -3.62 9.16 -25.72
C SER A 53 -4.14 8.93 -24.32
N ASN A 54 -5.28 9.52 -23.94
CA ASN A 54 -5.92 9.34 -22.62
C ASN A 54 -7.32 8.69 -22.77
N PRO A 55 -7.54 7.43 -22.34
CA PRO A 55 -6.53 6.56 -21.74
C PRO A 55 -5.45 6.13 -22.75
N PHE A 56 -4.29 5.80 -22.21
CA PHE A 56 -3.30 5.02 -22.93
C PHE A 56 -3.62 3.55 -22.73
N SER A 57 -3.56 2.77 -23.81
CA SER A 57 -3.97 1.37 -23.79
C SER A 57 -2.79 0.48 -24.18
N ILE A 58 -2.46 -0.47 -23.30
CA ILE A 58 -1.48 -1.52 -23.53
C ILE A 58 -2.26 -2.82 -23.79
N PRO A 59 -2.36 -3.31 -25.04
CA PRO A 59 -2.99 -4.58 -25.33
C PRO A 59 -2.20 -5.73 -24.70
N THR A 60 -2.89 -6.65 -24.04
CA THR A 60 -2.27 -7.82 -23.41
C THR A 60 -2.74 -9.11 -24.09
N SER A 61 -1.85 -10.08 -24.21
CA SER A 61 -2.20 -11.45 -24.64
C SER A 61 -2.75 -12.30 -23.47
N LEU A 62 -2.73 -11.75 -22.27
CA LEU A 62 -3.15 -12.38 -21.02
C LEU A 62 -4.66 -12.73 -21.01
N PRO A 63 -5.06 -13.82 -20.32
CA PRO A 63 -6.47 -14.03 -19.99
C PRO A 63 -7.02 -12.93 -19.05
N PRO A 64 -8.35 -12.85 -18.88
CA PRO A 64 -8.97 -11.99 -17.89
C PRO A 64 -8.44 -12.25 -16.47
N LEU A 65 -8.12 -11.18 -15.75
CA LEU A 65 -7.63 -11.21 -14.38
C LEU A 65 -8.74 -11.66 -13.43
N SER A 66 -8.47 -12.69 -12.61
CA SER A 66 -9.48 -13.39 -11.79
C SER A 66 -9.49 -12.99 -10.30
N GLY A 67 -8.97 -11.79 -9.99
CA GLY A 67 -8.74 -11.31 -8.62
C GLY A 67 -7.56 -11.99 -7.90
N ARG A 68 -6.75 -12.77 -8.62
CA ARG A 68 -5.51 -13.40 -8.14
C ARG A 68 -4.35 -12.82 -8.94
N GLY A 69 -3.43 -12.22 -8.23
CA GLY A 69 -2.36 -11.42 -8.83
C GLY A 69 -2.80 -9.97 -8.94
N GLY A 70 -1.98 -9.18 -9.61
CA GLY A 70 -2.17 -7.75 -9.70
C GLY A 70 -1.12 -7.13 -10.62
N ILE A 71 -0.97 -5.83 -10.50
CA ILE A 71 -0.02 -5.03 -11.28
C ILE A 71 0.97 -4.41 -10.30
N ILE A 72 2.27 -4.52 -10.56
CA ILE A 72 3.27 -3.66 -9.93
C ILE A 72 3.98 -2.87 -11.02
N VAL A 73 4.57 -1.74 -10.65
CA VAL A 73 5.31 -0.89 -11.58
C VAL A 73 6.72 -0.65 -11.05
N ASN A 74 7.73 -0.78 -11.93
CA ASN A 74 9.13 -0.51 -11.62
C ASN A 74 9.93 -0.32 -12.92
N PHE A 75 11.21 0.07 -12.82
CA PHE A 75 12.12 0.25 -13.97
C PHE A 75 12.65 -1.09 -14.48
N PHE A 76 11.79 -1.94 -15.03
CA PHE A 76 12.19 -3.27 -15.51
C PHE A 76 13.12 -3.20 -16.74
N THR A 77 13.08 -2.12 -17.49
CA THR A 77 13.93 -1.83 -18.63
C THR A 77 14.92 -0.69 -18.32
N ASP A 78 16.03 -0.65 -19.06
CA ASP A 78 17.14 0.31 -18.84
C ASP A 78 16.84 1.72 -19.43
N ASP A 79 15.57 2.11 -19.59
CA ASP A 79 15.16 3.37 -20.22
C ASP A 79 14.79 4.49 -19.24
N CYS A 80 14.83 4.19 -17.94
CA CYS A 80 14.46 5.10 -16.85
C CYS A 80 12.98 5.49 -16.79
N LEU A 81 12.08 4.67 -17.34
CA LEU A 81 10.64 4.82 -17.23
C LEU A 81 10.02 3.66 -16.45
N LEU A 82 8.86 3.89 -15.84
CA LEU A 82 8.16 2.84 -15.11
C LEU A 82 7.44 1.91 -16.08
N ASP A 83 7.76 0.64 -15.95
CA ASP A 83 7.21 -0.47 -16.70
C ASP A 83 6.17 -1.23 -15.85
N TYR A 84 5.37 -2.08 -16.49
CA TYR A 84 4.25 -2.77 -15.85
C TYR A 84 4.51 -4.27 -15.77
N ALA A 85 4.61 -4.80 -14.57
CA ALA A 85 4.60 -6.25 -14.34
C ALA A 85 3.21 -6.70 -13.87
N ILE A 86 2.65 -7.69 -14.57
CA ILE A 86 1.38 -8.32 -14.23
C ILE A 86 1.64 -9.75 -13.78
N SER A 87 1.08 -10.11 -12.64
CA SER A 87 0.94 -11.50 -12.24
C SER A 87 -0.52 -11.95 -12.30
N GLN A 88 -0.71 -13.22 -12.61
CA GLN A 88 -2.02 -13.84 -12.51
C GLN A 88 -1.93 -15.34 -12.33
N LYS A 89 -2.98 -15.92 -11.75
CA LYS A 89 -3.14 -17.37 -11.65
C LYS A 89 -4.56 -17.80 -11.97
N ASP A 90 -4.69 -18.82 -12.81
CA ASP A 90 -6.00 -19.37 -13.17
C ASP A 90 -6.69 -20.05 -11.98
N GLY A 91 -8.01 -20.11 -12.06
CA GLY A 91 -8.86 -20.88 -11.15
C GLY A 91 -9.19 -20.15 -9.85
N LYS A 92 -10.33 -20.53 -9.26
CA LYS A 92 -10.91 -19.85 -8.08
C LYS A 92 -10.09 -20.02 -6.78
N TYR A 93 -9.08 -20.88 -6.75
CA TYR A 93 -8.28 -21.15 -5.54
C TYR A 93 -6.78 -21.30 -5.84
N GLY A 94 -6.27 -20.65 -6.89
CA GLY A 94 -4.82 -20.66 -7.18
C GLY A 94 -4.28 -22.03 -7.61
N SER A 95 -5.12 -22.91 -8.14
CA SER A 95 -4.74 -24.27 -8.59
C SER A 95 -4.43 -24.35 -10.09
N GLY A 96 -4.53 -23.23 -10.80
CA GLY A 96 -4.33 -23.18 -12.25
C GLY A 96 -2.96 -22.65 -12.65
N VAL A 97 -2.83 -22.35 -13.94
CA VAL A 97 -1.61 -21.85 -14.58
C VAL A 97 -1.26 -20.46 -14.05
N GLY A 98 -0.04 -20.30 -13.52
CA GLY A 98 0.53 -19.01 -13.18
C GLY A 98 1.18 -18.34 -14.40
N ARG A 99 1.10 -17.01 -14.47
CA ARG A 99 1.71 -16.21 -15.52
C ARG A 99 2.30 -14.95 -14.93
N ILE A 100 3.43 -14.53 -15.48
CA ILE A 100 4.00 -13.19 -15.28
C ILE A 100 4.25 -12.59 -16.66
N ALA A 101 3.94 -11.31 -16.81
CA ALA A 101 4.17 -10.53 -18.00
C ALA A 101 4.77 -9.18 -17.64
N VAL A 102 5.68 -8.67 -18.46
CA VAL A 102 6.24 -7.32 -18.35
C VAL A 102 6.00 -6.58 -19.66
N TYR A 103 5.48 -5.36 -19.54
CA TYR A 103 5.30 -4.42 -20.65
C TYR A 103 6.05 -3.14 -20.35
N ASP A 104 6.69 -2.55 -21.36
CA ASP A 104 7.42 -1.30 -21.17
C ASP A 104 6.46 -0.10 -21.05
N HIS A 105 7.00 1.05 -20.65
CA HIS A 105 6.26 2.33 -20.57
C HIS A 105 5.47 2.64 -21.86
N ASP A 106 6.06 2.37 -23.02
CA ASP A 106 5.46 2.61 -24.33
C ASP A 106 4.44 1.54 -24.76
N GLY A 107 4.17 0.56 -23.90
CA GLY A 107 3.16 -0.48 -24.10
C GLY A 107 3.61 -1.66 -24.96
N HIS A 108 4.91 -1.83 -25.21
CA HIS A 108 5.43 -3.02 -25.86
C HIS A 108 5.56 -4.17 -24.87
N GLU A 109 5.22 -5.38 -25.31
CA GLU A 109 5.51 -6.60 -24.57
C GLU A 109 7.02 -6.80 -24.48
N VAL A 110 7.58 -6.74 -23.28
CA VAL A 110 9.00 -7.05 -23.03
C VAL A 110 9.18 -8.57 -23.00
N TRP A 111 8.38 -9.24 -22.17
CA TRP A 111 8.27 -10.70 -22.15
C TRP A 111 7.01 -11.17 -21.42
N ILE A 112 6.58 -12.39 -21.74
CA ILE A 112 5.52 -13.11 -21.03
C ILE A 112 5.98 -14.54 -20.84
N GLU A 113 5.83 -15.05 -19.61
CA GLU A 113 6.05 -16.46 -19.31
C GLU A 113 4.76 -17.07 -18.74
N GLU A 114 4.33 -18.15 -19.38
CA GLU A 114 3.18 -18.94 -18.99
C GLU A 114 3.60 -20.23 -18.28
N ASN A 115 2.70 -20.79 -17.48
CA ASN A 115 2.95 -22.02 -16.71
C ASN A 115 4.07 -21.85 -15.68
N ILE A 116 4.20 -20.64 -15.15
CA ILE A 116 5.04 -20.36 -13.99
C ILE A 116 4.39 -21.00 -12.78
N ASP A 117 5.19 -21.73 -11.99
CA ASP A 117 4.76 -22.06 -10.65
C ASP A 117 4.85 -20.82 -9.76
N LEU A 118 3.68 -20.32 -9.36
CA LEU A 118 3.53 -19.02 -8.74
C LEU A 118 2.60 -19.12 -7.53
N ARG A 119 3.08 -18.65 -6.38
CA ARG A 119 2.33 -18.60 -5.13
C ARG A 119 1.45 -17.36 -5.08
N ILE A 120 0.23 -17.48 -5.59
CA ILE A 120 -0.80 -16.45 -5.52
C ILE A 120 -2.13 -17.08 -5.18
N ASN A 121 -2.81 -16.52 -4.18
CA ASN A 121 -4.09 -16.98 -3.67
C ASN A 121 -5.14 -15.84 -3.65
N GLY A 122 -6.38 -16.20 -3.36
CA GLY A 122 -7.51 -15.26 -3.23
C GLY A 122 -7.76 -14.90 -1.77
N ASN A 123 -8.85 -15.38 -1.16
CA ASN A 123 -9.14 -15.12 0.25
C ASN A 123 -7.99 -15.62 1.17
N ALA A 124 -7.30 -14.69 1.83
CA ALA A 124 -6.12 -14.99 2.64
C ALA A 124 -6.42 -15.90 3.84
N GLU A 125 -7.55 -15.68 4.50
CA GLU A 125 -7.95 -16.40 5.70
C GLU A 125 -8.19 -17.90 5.45
N HIS A 126 -8.66 -18.25 4.25
CA HIS A 126 -9.04 -19.62 3.91
C HIS A 126 -8.11 -20.31 2.92
N HIS A 127 -7.39 -19.55 2.10
CA HIS A 127 -6.59 -20.08 1.00
C HIS A 127 -5.13 -19.63 1.04
N GLY A 128 -4.76 -18.72 1.94
CA GLY A 128 -3.40 -18.22 2.09
C GLY A 128 -3.13 -16.92 1.34
N LEU A 129 -1.94 -16.38 1.58
CA LEU A 129 -1.46 -15.10 1.07
C LEU A 129 -1.18 -15.12 -0.45
N PRO A 130 -1.07 -13.96 -1.12
CA PRO A 130 -1.07 -12.57 -0.61
C PRO A 130 -2.45 -11.95 -0.36
N GLY A 131 -3.54 -12.67 -0.62
CA GLY A 131 -4.89 -12.11 -0.53
C GLY A 131 -5.48 -11.71 -1.87
N TRP A 132 -6.76 -11.35 -1.88
CA TRP A 132 -7.44 -10.89 -3.10
C TRP A 132 -6.71 -9.68 -3.69
N SER A 133 -6.38 -9.79 -4.97
CA SER A 133 -5.73 -8.74 -5.75
C SER A 133 -4.33 -8.36 -5.25
N GLY A 134 -3.71 -9.22 -4.41
CA GLY A 134 -2.31 -9.08 -4.06
C GLY A 134 -1.43 -9.58 -5.22
N PRO A 135 -0.40 -8.82 -5.63
CA PRO A 135 0.41 -9.19 -6.80
C PRO A 135 1.21 -10.46 -6.57
N GLY A 136 1.63 -10.78 -5.34
CA GLY A 136 2.53 -11.92 -5.08
C GLY A 136 3.86 -11.84 -5.85
N LEU A 137 4.18 -10.64 -6.31
CA LEU A 137 5.44 -10.21 -6.86
C LEU A 137 5.99 -9.13 -5.93
N SER A 138 7.30 -9.03 -5.88
CA SER A 138 8.01 -7.87 -5.36
C SER A 138 9.17 -7.57 -6.31
N SER A 139 9.65 -6.34 -6.34
CA SER A 139 10.70 -5.94 -7.26
C SER A 139 11.77 -5.08 -6.60
N GLY A 140 12.96 -5.03 -7.19
CA GLY A 140 14.09 -4.23 -6.72
C GLY A 140 15.42 -4.64 -7.34
N ASP A 141 16.46 -3.83 -7.15
CA ASP A 141 17.85 -4.20 -7.46
C ASP A 141 18.39 -5.12 -6.36
N VAL A 142 18.24 -6.44 -6.55
CA VAL A 142 18.45 -7.42 -5.47
C VAL A 142 19.87 -7.92 -5.37
N ASP A 143 20.70 -7.65 -6.38
CA ASP A 143 22.12 -8.01 -6.40
C ASP A 143 23.08 -6.81 -6.55
N GLY A 144 22.56 -5.60 -6.63
CA GLY A 144 23.32 -4.35 -6.62
C GLY A 144 23.97 -4.03 -7.97
N ASP A 145 23.48 -4.59 -9.07
CA ASP A 145 24.00 -4.34 -10.42
C ASP A 145 23.37 -3.10 -11.09
N GLY A 146 22.36 -2.50 -10.44
CA GLY A 146 21.63 -1.33 -10.90
C GLY A 146 20.55 -1.65 -11.91
N LYS A 147 20.13 -2.91 -12.04
CA LYS A 147 18.97 -3.37 -12.80
C LYS A 147 17.92 -3.92 -11.84
N ILE A 148 16.67 -3.94 -12.29
CA ILE A 148 15.56 -4.43 -11.46
C ILE A 148 15.31 -5.91 -11.72
N GLU A 149 15.20 -6.67 -10.62
CA GLU A 149 14.70 -8.03 -10.62
C GLU A 149 13.24 -8.11 -10.15
N LEU A 150 12.57 -9.17 -10.60
CA LEU A 150 11.31 -9.64 -10.04
C LEU A 150 11.57 -10.81 -9.11
N VAL A 151 10.95 -10.76 -7.94
CA VAL A 151 11.02 -11.79 -6.91
C VAL A 151 9.62 -12.33 -6.66
N HIS A 152 9.48 -13.66 -6.69
CA HIS A 152 8.24 -14.33 -6.36
C HIS A 152 8.49 -15.64 -5.62
N LEU A 153 7.42 -16.19 -5.03
CA LEU A 153 7.42 -17.54 -4.47
C LEU A 153 6.82 -18.53 -5.47
N ASP A 154 7.34 -19.75 -5.49
CA ASP A 154 6.67 -20.90 -6.12
C ASP A 154 5.88 -21.70 -5.07
N THR A 155 5.19 -22.78 -5.49
CA THR A 155 4.40 -23.60 -4.56
C THR A 155 5.23 -24.53 -3.69
N ASP A 156 6.49 -24.77 -4.07
CA ASP A 156 7.48 -25.56 -3.34
C ASP A 156 8.32 -24.72 -2.35
N ASN A 157 8.00 -23.43 -2.20
CA ASN A 157 8.61 -22.49 -1.23
C ASN A 157 10.05 -22.12 -1.58
N HIS A 158 10.33 -22.09 -2.87
CA HIS A 158 11.49 -21.40 -3.39
C HIS A 158 11.15 -19.93 -3.57
N VAL A 159 12.12 -19.10 -3.20
CA VAL A 159 12.18 -17.73 -3.70
C VAL A 159 12.88 -17.77 -5.05
N VAL A 160 12.19 -17.26 -6.06
CA VAL A 160 12.65 -17.22 -7.45
C VAL A 160 12.94 -15.77 -7.80
N ILE A 161 14.17 -15.50 -8.22
CA ILE A 161 14.64 -14.20 -8.69
C ILE A 161 14.78 -14.26 -10.20
N ARG A 162 14.10 -13.35 -10.89
CA ARG A 162 14.11 -13.21 -12.35
C ARG A 162 14.65 -11.86 -12.73
N ASP A 163 15.44 -11.83 -13.79
CA ASP A 163 15.83 -10.59 -14.45
C ASP A 163 14.58 -9.85 -14.96
N GLY A 164 14.40 -8.59 -14.57
CA GLY A 164 13.19 -7.82 -14.91
C GLY A 164 13.02 -7.58 -16.40
N GLN A 165 14.12 -7.40 -17.13
CA GLN A 165 14.11 -7.08 -18.56
C GLN A 165 13.92 -8.31 -19.45
N THR A 166 14.37 -9.48 -19.02
CA THR A 166 14.38 -10.70 -19.87
C THR A 166 13.48 -11.82 -19.35
N GLY A 167 13.04 -11.74 -18.09
CA GLY A 167 12.25 -12.78 -17.42
C GLY A 167 13.05 -14.02 -17.02
N ALA A 168 14.33 -14.10 -17.41
CA ALA A 168 15.18 -15.24 -17.14
C ALA A 168 15.41 -15.42 -15.64
N VAL A 169 15.27 -16.66 -15.15
CA VAL A 169 15.58 -16.99 -13.75
C VAL A 169 17.08 -16.80 -13.51
N LYS A 170 17.43 -15.82 -12.65
CA LYS A 170 18.81 -15.55 -12.20
C LYS A 170 19.19 -16.49 -11.06
N LYS A 171 18.30 -16.65 -10.06
CA LYS A 171 18.53 -17.48 -8.87
C LYS A 171 17.23 -18.11 -8.37
N THR A 172 17.39 -19.26 -7.75
CA THR A 172 16.34 -19.95 -7.00
C THR A 172 16.98 -20.53 -5.75
N PHE A 173 16.38 -20.29 -4.60
CA PHE A 173 16.83 -20.90 -3.35
C PHE A 173 15.64 -21.38 -2.52
N SER A 174 15.81 -22.56 -1.91
CA SER A 174 14.80 -23.15 -1.03
C SER A 174 14.93 -22.54 0.35
N ILE A 175 13.82 -22.04 0.90
CA ILE A 175 13.79 -21.56 2.27
C ILE A 175 13.09 -22.59 3.14
N GLY A 176 13.85 -23.23 4.02
CA GLY A 176 13.28 -24.13 5.01
C GLY A 176 12.29 -23.41 5.91
N TYR A 177 11.25 -24.11 6.36
CA TYR A 177 10.36 -23.56 7.38
C TYR A 177 11.11 -23.29 8.68
N PRO A 178 10.71 -22.26 9.43
CA PRO A 178 11.13 -22.12 10.81
C PRO A 178 10.76 -23.42 11.54
N ALA A 179 11.70 -24.01 12.27
CA ALA A 179 11.41 -25.19 13.07
C ALA A 179 10.37 -24.80 14.11
N GLY A 180 9.21 -25.46 14.12
CA GLY A 180 8.17 -25.15 15.10
C GLY A 180 8.74 -25.13 16.53
N SER A 181 8.49 -24.07 17.28
CA SER A 181 9.00 -23.93 18.65
C SER A 181 8.48 -24.99 19.61
N ASN A 182 7.30 -25.57 19.34
CA ASN A 182 6.67 -26.57 20.21
C ASN A 182 6.51 -27.96 19.55
N PRO A 183 6.35 -29.04 20.35
CA PRO A 183 6.26 -30.42 19.83
C PRO A 183 5.09 -30.68 18.88
N LEU A 184 3.95 -30.00 19.07
CA LEU A 184 2.78 -30.14 18.18
C LEU A 184 3.08 -29.56 16.80
N GLU A 185 3.72 -28.41 16.77
CA GLU A 185 4.15 -27.75 15.52
C GLU A 185 5.25 -28.55 14.81
N ARG A 186 6.18 -29.16 15.55
CA ARG A 186 7.15 -30.12 14.98
C ARG A 186 6.49 -31.38 14.45
N MET A 187 5.45 -31.89 15.13
CA MET A 187 4.65 -33.02 14.64
C MET A 187 3.89 -32.66 13.36
N LYS A 188 3.24 -31.49 13.31
CA LYS A 188 2.60 -30.98 12.09
C LYS A 188 3.61 -30.81 10.95
N GLN A 189 4.79 -30.27 11.23
CA GLN A 189 5.90 -30.16 10.27
C GLN A 189 6.38 -31.53 9.77
N PHE A 190 6.50 -32.51 10.66
CA PHE A 190 6.82 -33.88 10.29
C PHE A 190 5.72 -34.47 9.39
N LEU A 191 4.45 -34.35 9.78
CA LEU A 191 3.32 -34.84 9.00
C LEU A 191 3.16 -34.13 7.63
N SER A 192 3.45 -32.83 7.54
CA SER A 192 3.44 -32.10 6.27
C SER A 192 4.54 -32.60 5.33
N SER A 193 5.75 -32.92 5.83
CA SER A 193 6.83 -33.48 5.01
C SER A 193 6.51 -34.85 4.36
N TYR A 194 5.45 -35.53 4.83
CA TYR A 194 4.90 -36.75 4.23
C TYR A 194 3.55 -36.54 3.50
N GLY A 195 3.13 -35.29 3.29
CA GLY A 195 1.88 -34.93 2.60
C GLY A 195 0.60 -35.23 3.39
N LEU A 196 0.69 -35.41 4.71
CA LEU A 196 -0.44 -35.84 5.57
C LEU A 196 -1.23 -34.67 6.19
N THR A 197 -0.72 -33.44 6.09
CA THR A 197 -1.42 -32.21 6.54
C THR A 197 -1.22 -31.11 5.50
N LYS A 198 -2.17 -30.17 5.40
CA LYS A 198 -1.99 -28.95 4.58
C LYS A 198 -0.81 -28.18 5.16
N GLU A 199 0.25 -28.07 4.37
CA GLU A 199 1.60 -27.73 4.82
C GLU A 199 1.72 -26.29 5.32
N ARG A 200 2.77 -26.04 6.11
CA ARG A 200 3.35 -24.69 6.23
C ARG A 200 3.71 -24.29 4.81
N HIS A 201 3.41 -23.06 4.41
CA HIS A 201 3.84 -22.51 3.14
C HIS A 201 4.25 -21.06 3.37
N TRP A 202 5.35 -20.65 2.76
CA TRP A 202 5.58 -19.22 2.57
C TRP A 202 4.52 -18.74 1.58
N GLY A 203 3.64 -17.86 2.06
CA GLY A 203 2.51 -17.38 1.29
C GLY A 203 2.81 -16.04 0.59
N MET A 204 3.80 -15.30 1.09
CA MET A 204 4.21 -14.01 0.55
C MET A 204 5.70 -13.78 0.74
N VAL A 205 6.29 -13.06 -0.20
CA VAL A 205 7.65 -12.51 -0.13
C VAL A 205 7.59 -11.03 -0.48
N GLN A 206 8.36 -10.20 0.22
CA GLN A 206 8.59 -8.81 -0.15
C GLN A 206 10.08 -8.50 -0.08
N VAL A 207 10.59 -7.83 -1.11
CA VAL A 207 11.94 -7.28 -1.18
C VAL A 207 12.00 -6.00 -0.33
N VAL A 208 13.01 -5.91 0.53
CA VAL A 208 13.17 -4.85 1.53
C VAL A 208 14.65 -4.50 1.72
N ASN A 209 14.90 -3.41 2.44
CA ASN A 209 16.21 -2.96 2.88
C ASN A 209 16.32 -3.10 4.40
N LEU A 210 16.66 -4.29 4.89
CA LEU A 210 16.87 -4.51 6.33
C LEU A 210 18.27 -4.07 6.74
N ARG A 211 19.28 -4.35 5.92
CA ARG A 211 20.69 -4.14 6.30
C ARG A 211 21.22 -2.73 6.05
N GLY A 212 20.41 -1.82 5.49
CA GLY A 212 20.88 -0.52 5.00
C GLY A 212 21.78 -0.64 3.77
N GLN A 213 21.57 -1.67 2.94
CA GLN A 213 22.38 -2.02 1.77
C GLN A 213 21.58 -1.94 0.46
N GLY A 214 20.41 -1.31 0.49
CA GLY A 214 19.47 -1.30 -0.62
C GLY A 214 18.55 -2.53 -0.59
N LEU A 215 17.83 -2.78 -1.70
CA LEU A 215 16.79 -3.79 -1.83
C LEU A 215 17.34 -5.22 -1.99
N GLN A 216 18.25 -5.63 -1.10
CA GLN A 216 18.97 -6.90 -1.19
C GLN A 216 18.52 -7.93 -0.15
N ASP A 217 17.45 -7.61 0.59
CA ASP A 217 16.85 -8.47 1.60
C ASP A 217 15.42 -8.80 1.23
N ALA A 218 14.89 -9.87 1.79
CA ALA A 218 13.47 -10.15 1.69
C ALA A 218 12.90 -10.68 2.99
N ILE A 219 11.64 -10.35 3.24
CA ILE A 219 10.85 -10.96 4.31
C ILE A 219 9.82 -11.90 3.67
N LEU A 220 9.70 -13.07 4.27
CA LEU A 220 8.75 -14.12 3.94
C LEU A 220 7.71 -14.18 5.04
N GLN A 221 6.44 -14.27 4.68
CA GLN A 221 5.36 -14.55 5.63
C GLN A 221 4.67 -15.86 5.31
N SER A 222 4.47 -16.67 6.35
CA SER A 222 3.65 -17.87 6.25
C SER A 222 2.16 -17.52 6.16
N ASP A 223 1.35 -18.41 5.59
CA ASP A 223 -0.11 -18.27 5.72
C ASP A 223 -0.55 -18.12 7.19
N HIS A 224 -1.61 -17.33 7.44
CA HIS A 224 -2.00 -16.86 8.78
C HIS A 224 -2.20 -17.98 9.81
N LEU A 225 -3.00 -18.99 9.49
CA LEU A 225 -3.28 -20.07 10.43
C LEU A 225 -2.82 -21.42 9.90
N PRO A 226 -2.17 -22.24 10.74
CA PRO A 226 -1.84 -22.02 12.17
C PRO A 226 -0.49 -21.34 12.44
N PHE A 227 0.18 -20.72 11.47
CA PHE A 227 1.64 -20.51 11.55
C PHE A 227 2.07 -19.10 11.97
N ASN A 228 1.50 -18.01 11.42
CA ASN A 228 1.85 -16.61 11.77
C ASN A 228 3.37 -16.39 11.97
N GLN A 229 4.19 -16.85 11.02
CA GLN A 229 5.65 -16.78 11.06
C GLN A 229 6.19 -15.82 10.00
N LEU A 230 7.30 -15.18 10.34
CA LEU A 230 8.11 -14.40 9.43
C LEU A 230 9.54 -14.97 9.37
N ALA A 231 10.18 -14.84 8.21
CA ALA A 231 11.62 -15.05 8.06
C ALA A 231 12.22 -13.97 7.17
N ALA A 232 13.32 -13.37 7.61
CA ALA A 232 14.13 -12.49 6.78
C ALA A 232 15.32 -13.25 6.21
N ILE A 233 15.64 -12.96 4.96
CA ILE A 233 16.72 -13.61 4.22
C ILE A 233 17.50 -12.58 3.39
N ARG A 234 18.74 -12.93 3.04
CA ARG A 234 19.50 -12.22 2.02
C ARG A 234 19.17 -12.76 0.63
N LEU A 235 18.90 -11.90 -0.34
CA LEU A 235 18.56 -12.32 -1.71
C LEU A 235 19.79 -12.77 -2.53
N ASP A 236 21.00 -12.39 -2.11
CA ASP A 236 22.23 -12.80 -2.78
C ASP A 236 22.60 -14.27 -2.54
N THR A 237 22.25 -14.80 -1.37
CA THR A 237 22.71 -16.10 -0.85
C THR A 237 21.57 -17.01 -0.37
N GLY A 238 20.36 -16.48 -0.15
CA GLY A 238 19.27 -17.19 0.53
C GLY A 238 19.52 -17.40 2.03
N ALA A 239 20.56 -16.78 2.60
CA ALA A 239 20.92 -16.98 4.00
C ALA A 239 19.90 -16.29 4.92
N LEU A 240 19.46 -17.02 5.94
CA LEU A 240 18.57 -16.50 6.97
C LEU A 240 19.23 -15.38 7.77
N LEU A 241 18.54 -14.26 7.92
CA LEU A 241 18.89 -13.15 8.81
C LEU A 241 18.25 -13.35 10.18
N TRP A 242 16.93 -13.52 10.22
CA TRP A 242 16.16 -13.76 11.44
C TRP A 242 14.84 -14.47 11.13
N THR A 243 14.19 -14.98 12.17
CA THR A 243 12.81 -15.50 12.13
C THR A 243 12.00 -14.94 13.29
N TYR A 244 10.70 -14.75 13.07
CA TYR A 244 9.77 -14.35 14.13
C TYR A 244 8.56 -15.28 14.13
N GLU A 245 8.13 -15.71 15.31
CA GLU A 245 6.91 -16.50 15.50
C GLU A 245 5.85 -15.69 16.24
N GLY A 246 4.58 -15.85 15.86
CA GLY A 246 3.47 -15.17 16.51
C GLY A 246 3.26 -13.74 16.01
N TYR A 247 3.62 -13.48 14.75
CA TYR A 247 3.35 -12.20 14.11
C TYR A 247 1.83 -11.97 14.00
N VAL A 248 1.36 -10.83 14.48
CA VAL A 248 -0.04 -10.41 14.35
C VAL A 248 -0.09 -9.21 13.41
N GLY A 249 -0.58 -9.42 12.19
CA GLY A 249 -0.74 -8.38 11.18
C GLY A 249 -2.12 -8.41 10.53
N GLN A 250 -2.20 -7.94 9.28
CA GLN A 250 -3.41 -7.99 8.46
C GLN A 250 -3.95 -9.42 8.32
N LYS A 251 -5.27 -9.62 8.33
CA LYS A 251 -5.93 -10.93 8.15
C LYS A 251 -6.30 -11.24 6.71
N HIS A 252 -6.59 -10.21 5.93
CA HIS A 252 -6.98 -10.35 4.53
C HIS A 252 -5.82 -10.23 3.54
N GLY A 253 -4.60 -9.95 4.03
CA GLY A 253 -3.37 -9.77 3.26
C GLY A 253 -2.15 -10.04 4.11
N GLY A 254 -0.96 -9.87 3.55
CA GLY A 254 0.28 -10.06 4.30
C GLY A 254 0.69 -8.83 5.11
N PHE A 255 1.91 -8.87 5.65
CA PHE A 255 2.54 -7.74 6.32
C PHE A 255 2.69 -6.54 5.36
N ARG A 256 2.82 -5.36 5.96
CA ARG A 256 3.31 -4.15 5.29
C ARG A 256 4.72 -3.85 5.76
N THR A 257 5.47 -3.07 4.99
CA THR A 257 6.80 -2.59 5.36
C THR A 257 6.91 -1.12 5.03
N ALA A 258 7.72 -0.42 5.82
CA ALA A 258 8.22 0.92 5.56
C ALA A 258 9.30 1.21 6.62
N ASP A 259 10.15 2.18 6.34
CA ASP A 259 11.01 2.84 7.32
C ASP A 259 10.15 3.78 8.19
N ILE A 260 9.62 3.25 9.30
CA ILE A 260 8.68 3.98 10.15
C ILE A 260 9.37 4.82 11.22
N ASP A 261 10.63 4.54 11.54
CA ASP A 261 11.42 5.32 12.51
C ASP A 261 12.52 6.20 11.89
N LEU A 262 12.65 6.15 10.56
CA LEU A 262 13.49 7.00 9.72
C LEU A 262 14.99 6.76 9.91
N ASP A 263 15.37 5.52 10.17
CA ASP A 263 16.77 5.11 10.30
C ASP A 263 17.43 4.66 8.98
N GLY A 264 16.63 4.61 7.90
CA GLY A 264 17.04 4.19 6.56
C GLY A 264 16.87 2.69 6.29
N ARG A 265 16.14 1.96 7.13
CA ARG A 265 15.86 0.53 7.02
C ARG A 265 14.36 0.29 7.11
N ASP A 266 13.91 -0.85 6.58
CA ASP A 266 12.48 -1.18 6.56
C ASP A 266 12.07 -2.01 7.79
N GLU A 267 11.02 -1.57 8.48
CA GLU A 267 10.35 -2.32 9.54
C GLU A 267 9.22 -3.19 8.98
N VAL A 268 8.77 -4.17 9.77
CA VAL A 268 7.57 -4.97 9.49
C VAL A 268 6.38 -4.46 10.27
N ILE A 269 5.28 -4.19 9.57
CA ILE A 269 4.16 -3.41 10.09
C ILE A 269 2.89 -4.26 10.20
N GLY A 270 2.37 -4.31 11.43
CA GLY A 270 1.11 -4.92 11.83
C GLY A 270 0.74 -4.48 13.24
N VAL A 271 -0.08 -5.28 13.95
CA VAL A 271 -0.25 -5.10 15.42
C VAL A 271 1.05 -5.41 16.14
N THR A 272 1.77 -6.42 15.63
CA THR A 272 3.18 -6.62 15.94
C THR A 272 4.00 -5.80 14.96
N ILE A 273 4.82 -4.89 15.48
CA ILE A 273 5.79 -4.12 14.69
C ILE A 273 7.17 -4.70 14.98
N LEU A 274 7.91 -5.08 13.94
CA LEU A 274 9.28 -5.59 14.06
C LEU A 274 10.27 -4.61 13.45
N ASP A 275 11.40 -4.45 14.13
CA ASP A 275 12.59 -3.73 13.70
C ASP A 275 13.31 -4.46 12.54
N ASP A 276 14.28 -3.79 11.89
CA ASP A 276 15.08 -4.34 10.78
C ASP A 276 15.78 -5.67 11.15
N ASP A 277 16.12 -5.81 12.43
CA ASP A 277 16.80 -6.97 13.01
C ASP A 277 15.84 -8.09 13.50
N GLY A 278 14.54 -7.92 13.29
CA GLY A 278 13.50 -8.89 13.62
C GLY A 278 13.05 -8.89 15.09
N LYS A 279 13.57 -7.97 15.92
CA LYS A 279 13.04 -7.77 17.27
C LYS A 279 11.73 -7.01 17.23
N LYS A 280 10.85 -7.30 18.18
CA LYS A 280 9.62 -6.53 18.36
C LYS A 280 9.97 -5.10 18.78
N LEU A 281 9.60 -4.13 17.95
CA LEU A 281 9.84 -2.71 18.16
C LEU A 281 8.76 -2.11 19.07
N ASN A 282 7.49 -2.48 18.88
CA ASN A 282 6.42 -1.89 19.66
C ASN A 282 6.36 -2.37 21.12
N THR A 283 6.40 -1.41 22.05
CA THR A 283 6.43 -1.68 23.51
C THR A 283 5.05 -1.72 24.16
N TRP A 284 4.03 -1.22 23.47
CA TRP A 284 2.65 -1.25 23.94
C TRP A 284 1.99 -2.61 23.73
N GLU A 285 0.97 -2.87 24.55
CA GLU A 285 0.05 -3.97 24.35
C GLU A 285 -1.16 -3.47 23.56
N TYR A 286 -1.58 -4.22 22.54
CA TYR A 286 -2.78 -3.89 21.80
C TYR A 286 -3.99 -4.01 22.75
N PRO A 287 -4.96 -3.08 22.73
CA PRO A 287 -6.02 -2.97 23.74
C PRO A 287 -7.08 -4.10 23.69
N VAL A 288 -6.79 -5.19 23.00
CA VAL A 288 -7.59 -6.42 22.93
C VAL A 288 -6.68 -7.58 23.29
N THR A 289 -7.16 -8.47 24.16
CA THR A 289 -6.40 -9.64 24.60
C THR A 289 -5.97 -10.47 23.40
N ILE A 290 -4.67 -10.55 23.16
CA ILE A 290 -4.09 -11.43 22.15
C ILE A 290 -3.94 -12.81 22.79
N ASP A 291 -4.97 -13.65 22.71
CA ASP A 291 -4.78 -15.09 22.80
C ASP A 291 -4.94 -15.75 21.42
N THR A 292 -4.48 -16.98 21.25
CA THR A 292 -4.38 -17.62 19.93
C THR A 292 -5.72 -17.86 19.23
N ILE A 293 -6.85 -17.63 19.93
CA ILE A 293 -8.20 -17.78 19.40
C ILE A 293 -8.87 -16.41 19.19
N ASP A 294 -8.53 -15.40 20.01
CA ASP A 294 -9.15 -14.07 20.01
C ASP A 294 -8.18 -12.93 19.57
N ALA A 295 -7.10 -13.25 18.86
CA ALA A 295 -6.22 -12.23 18.26
C ALA A 295 -7.03 -11.23 17.41
N PRO A 296 -6.71 -9.92 17.45
CA PRO A 296 -7.48 -8.91 16.74
C PRO A 296 -7.56 -9.25 15.25
N HIS A 297 -8.76 -9.12 14.69
CA HIS A 297 -8.99 -9.29 13.27
C HIS A 297 -8.79 -7.93 12.60
N ILE A 298 -7.64 -7.78 11.94
CA ILE A 298 -7.24 -6.54 11.28
C ILE A 298 -7.47 -6.66 9.78
N ASP A 299 -8.44 -5.92 9.26
CA ASP A 299 -8.82 -5.97 7.85
C ASP A 299 -7.78 -5.30 6.96
N ALA A 300 -7.27 -4.14 7.41
CA ALA A 300 -6.34 -3.30 6.66
C ALA A 300 -5.27 -2.68 7.58
N VAL A 301 -4.08 -2.49 7.00
CA VAL A 301 -2.91 -1.87 7.61
C VAL A 301 -2.32 -0.86 6.63
N HIS A 302 -2.03 0.35 7.09
CA HIS A 302 -1.39 1.40 6.31
C HIS A 302 -0.33 2.12 7.14
N ALA A 303 0.68 2.73 6.51
CA ALA A 303 1.73 3.50 7.17
C ALA A 303 1.99 4.82 6.44
N TYR A 304 1.84 5.95 7.13
CA TYR A 304 1.92 7.31 6.60
C TYR A 304 2.31 8.30 7.69
N ASP A 305 2.86 9.46 7.31
CA ASP A 305 3.10 10.61 8.21
C ASP A 305 1.78 11.35 8.40
N ILE A 306 0.93 10.84 9.30
CA ILE A 306 -0.44 11.30 9.48
C ILE A 306 -0.47 12.53 10.38
N ASP A 307 0.27 12.51 11.49
CA ASP A 307 0.44 13.67 12.35
C ASP A 307 1.90 14.13 12.29
N PRO A 308 2.24 15.14 11.47
CA PRO A 308 3.64 15.57 11.27
C PRO A 308 4.28 16.18 12.53
N SER A 309 3.53 16.34 13.62
CA SER A 309 4.09 16.70 14.93
C SER A 309 4.71 15.51 15.69
N ILE A 310 4.41 14.27 15.25
CA ILE A 310 4.97 13.03 15.75
C ILE A 310 6.11 12.61 14.81
N PRO A 311 7.34 12.40 15.31
CA PRO A 311 8.43 11.94 14.45
C PRO A 311 8.22 10.51 13.96
N GLY A 312 8.49 10.29 12.66
CA GLY A 312 8.39 8.98 12.02
C GLY A 312 7.05 8.82 11.29
N LEU A 313 6.70 7.58 11.00
CA LEU A 313 5.41 7.23 10.40
C LEU A 313 4.46 6.66 11.45
N GLU A 314 3.18 6.96 11.29
CA GLU A 314 2.11 6.29 12.00
C GLU A 314 1.54 5.12 11.21
N VAL A 315 1.05 4.12 11.95
CA VAL A 315 0.42 2.92 11.43
C VAL A 315 -1.07 2.95 11.75
N LEU A 316 -1.89 2.88 10.70
CA LEU A 316 -3.34 2.76 10.81
C LEU A 316 -3.75 1.29 10.79
N LEU A 317 -4.52 0.86 11.79
CA LEU A 317 -5.06 -0.49 11.93
C LEU A 317 -6.58 -0.43 11.90
N LEU A 318 -7.19 -1.17 10.97
CA LEU A 318 -8.65 -1.30 10.88
C LEU A 318 -9.12 -2.62 11.47
N GLU A 319 -9.84 -2.56 12.57
CA GLU A 319 -10.19 -3.73 13.38
C GLU A 319 -11.66 -4.12 13.24
N GLU A 320 -11.89 -5.39 12.87
CA GLU A 320 -13.18 -6.06 12.89
C GLU A 320 -13.29 -6.96 14.14
N HIS A 321 -14.45 -6.94 14.80
CA HIS A 321 -14.79 -7.86 15.88
C HIS A 321 -15.96 -8.75 15.53
N TRP A 322 -15.70 -10.06 15.56
CA TRP A 322 -16.69 -11.11 15.39
C TRP A 322 -17.18 -11.64 16.75
N GLY A 323 -18.46 -12.02 16.85
CA GLY A 323 -18.98 -12.77 18.00
C GLY A 323 -19.98 -12.05 18.90
N LYS A 324 -20.41 -12.74 19.97
CA LYS A 324 -21.56 -12.34 20.83
C LYS A 324 -21.23 -11.32 21.92
N SER A 325 -19.95 -11.06 22.20
CA SER A 325 -19.46 -10.16 23.27
C SER A 325 -18.86 -8.84 22.74
N LYS A 326 -19.08 -8.53 21.46
CA LYS A 326 -18.61 -7.35 20.67
C LYS A 326 -18.04 -6.18 21.50
N PRO A 327 -16.72 -6.07 21.71
CA PRO A 327 -16.11 -4.89 22.32
C PRO A 327 -16.06 -3.65 21.40
N ALA A 328 -16.72 -3.69 20.23
CA ALA A 328 -16.81 -2.68 19.15
C ALA A 328 -15.69 -2.74 18.11
N ASN A 329 -16.01 -2.47 16.85
CA ASN A 329 -15.05 -2.26 15.76
C ASN A 329 -14.31 -0.93 15.95
N HIS A 330 -13.03 -0.88 15.60
CA HIS A 330 -12.20 0.30 15.84
C HIS A 330 -11.30 0.64 14.65
N THR A 331 -10.99 1.93 14.56
CA THR A 331 -9.84 2.45 13.84
C THR A 331 -8.81 2.83 14.89
N THR A 332 -7.59 2.29 14.79
CA THR A 332 -6.51 2.54 15.75
C THR A 332 -5.31 3.13 15.04
N LEU A 333 -4.80 4.25 15.54
CA LEU A 333 -3.55 4.85 15.09
C LEU A 333 -2.47 4.56 16.12
N VAL A 334 -1.35 4.02 15.68
CA VAL A 334 -0.21 3.65 16.53
C VAL A 334 1.09 4.11 15.89
N ASN A 335 2.16 4.14 16.67
CA ASN A 335 3.52 4.12 16.15
C ASN A 335 4.33 3.08 16.94
N ALA A 336 5.66 3.03 16.78
CA ALA A 336 6.51 2.15 17.57
C ALA A 336 6.33 2.31 19.10
N ASP A 337 6.13 3.54 19.58
CA ASP A 337 6.17 3.84 21.01
C ASP A 337 4.83 3.72 21.73
N LYS A 338 3.71 4.02 21.06
CA LYS A 338 2.39 4.10 21.71
C LYS A 338 1.23 3.82 20.77
N VAL A 339 0.10 3.47 21.37
CA VAL A 339 -1.21 3.70 20.75
C VAL A 339 -1.53 5.19 20.88
N ILE A 340 -1.63 5.89 19.75
CA ILE A 340 -1.84 7.34 19.70
C ILE A 340 -3.29 7.65 20.03
N TRP A 341 -4.22 7.02 19.30
CA TRP A 341 -5.64 7.03 19.61
C TRP A 341 -6.32 5.76 19.09
N ARG A 342 -7.49 5.48 19.63
CA ARG A 342 -8.36 4.39 19.21
C ARG A 342 -9.80 4.88 19.22
N ALA A 343 -10.43 4.90 18.06
CA ALA A 343 -11.77 5.43 17.86
C ALA A 343 -12.71 4.33 17.36
N ASN A 344 -13.97 4.40 17.78
CA ASN A 344 -15.04 3.62 17.17
C ASN A 344 -16.07 4.55 16.54
N ARG A 345 -16.79 4.05 15.53
CA ARG A 345 -17.90 4.77 14.93
C ARG A 345 -19.16 3.93 15.00
N GLU A 346 -19.90 4.07 16.10
CA GLU A 346 -21.19 3.38 16.30
C GLU A 346 -21.12 1.86 16.03
N TYR A 347 -19.99 1.23 16.37
CA TYR A 347 -19.74 -0.20 16.13
C TYR A 347 -19.73 -0.59 14.63
N ILE A 348 -19.70 0.36 13.70
CA ILE A 348 -19.57 0.10 12.26
C ILE A 348 -18.14 -0.32 11.96
N GLU A 349 -17.98 -1.38 11.20
CA GLU A 349 -16.70 -1.92 10.74
C GLU A 349 -16.07 -1.00 9.68
N PRO A 350 -14.87 -0.45 9.94
CA PRO A 350 -14.07 0.22 8.92
C PRO A 350 -13.33 -0.84 8.09
N GLN A 351 -13.90 -1.29 6.97
CA GLN A 351 -13.27 -2.39 6.23
C GLN A 351 -12.08 -1.94 5.34
N ASN A 352 -12.16 -0.73 4.82
CA ASN A 352 -11.14 -0.15 3.93
C ASN A 352 -10.92 1.30 4.30
N SER A 353 -9.71 1.80 4.01
CA SER A 353 -9.38 3.21 4.15
C SER A 353 -8.55 3.75 2.99
N ALA A 354 -8.60 5.07 2.84
CA ALA A 354 -7.61 5.86 2.12
C ALA A 354 -7.12 6.94 3.08
N ILE A 355 -5.83 7.23 3.06
CA ILE A 355 -5.18 8.23 3.90
C ILE A 355 -4.62 9.28 2.97
N GLY A 356 -4.90 10.55 3.26
CA GLY A 356 -4.47 11.62 2.37
C GLY A 356 -4.80 13.02 2.85
N GLU A 357 -4.21 13.99 2.17
CA GLU A 357 -4.43 15.42 2.38
C GLU A 357 -5.77 15.82 1.75
N PHE A 358 -6.85 15.72 2.53
CA PHE A 358 -8.23 15.94 2.07
C PHE A 358 -8.79 17.30 2.51
N ASP A 359 -8.11 17.98 3.45
CA ASP A 359 -8.42 19.33 3.92
C ASP A 359 -7.15 20.16 4.22
N LEU A 360 -6.70 20.92 3.21
CA LEU A 360 -5.56 21.85 3.28
C LEU A 360 -5.64 22.93 4.38
N SER A 361 -6.78 23.06 5.08
CA SER A 361 -6.95 24.03 6.16
C SER A 361 -6.48 23.52 7.53
N ALA A 362 -6.21 22.22 7.66
CA ALA A 362 -5.73 21.59 8.87
C ALA A 362 -4.36 20.91 8.64
N PRO A 363 -3.47 20.86 9.64
CA PRO A 363 -2.23 20.11 9.53
C PRO A 363 -2.47 18.61 9.73
N GLY A 364 -1.72 17.80 8.96
CA GLY A 364 -1.76 16.34 9.03
C GLY A 364 -2.71 15.75 7.99
N LEU A 365 -2.68 14.43 7.86
CA LEU A 365 -3.48 13.71 6.87
C LEU A 365 -4.82 13.26 7.47
N GLU A 366 -5.85 13.30 6.63
CA GLU A 366 -7.14 12.72 6.96
C GLU A 366 -7.17 11.20 6.69
N ILE A 367 -8.01 10.52 7.45
CA ILE A 367 -8.26 9.09 7.31
C ILE A 367 -9.71 8.90 6.89
N TRP A 368 -9.90 8.57 5.62
CA TRP A 368 -11.21 8.20 5.08
C TRP A 368 -11.44 6.70 5.31
N SER A 369 -12.58 6.33 5.89
CA SER A 369 -12.94 4.94 6.18
C SER A 369 -14.27 4.56 5.54
N ARG A 370 -14.34 3.33 5.01
CA ARG A 370 -15.55 2.76 4.40
C ARG A 370 -16.21 1.74 5.32
N SER A 371 -17.51 1.88 5.53
CA SER A 371 -18.33 0.83 6.16
C SER A 371 -18.31 -0.49 5.36
N ARG A 372 -18.43 -1.63 6.05
CA ARG A 372 -18.58 -2.97 5.43
C ARG A 372 -19.87 -3.21 4.62
N PHE A 373 -20.87 -2.35 4.73
CA PHE A 373 -22.22 -2.63 4.20
C PHE A 373 -22.21 -3.09 2.74
N ASP A 374 -22.97 -4.15 2.45
CA ASP A 374 -23.05 -4.71 1.09
C ASP A 374 -23.72 -3.75 0.09
N LYS A 375 -24.53 -2.82 0.61
CA LYS A 375 -25.17 -1.72 -0.10
C LYS A 375 -25.23 -0.49 0.78
N ALA A 376 -25.36 0.69 0.16
CA ALA A 376 -25.49 1.97 0.83
C ALA A 376 -24.34 2.21 1.82
N GLN A 377 -23.11 2.15 1.31
CA GLN A 377 -21.92 2.44 2.08
C GLN A 377 -22.00 3.82 2.73
N LEU A 378 -21.52 3.89 3.96
CA LEU A 378 -21.52 5.09 4.80
C LEU A 378 -20.07 5.43 5.17
N PRO A 379 -19.35 6.19 4.34
CA PRO A 379 -18.01 6.64 4.69
C PRO A 379 -17.99 7.67 5.82
N TRP A 380 -16.88 7.72 6.53
CA TRP A 380 -16.56 8.80 7.46
C TRP A 380 -15.07 9.12 7.43
N ILE A 381 -14.73 10.33 7.85
CA ILE A 381 -13.37 10.87 7.78
C ILE A 381 -12.94 11.32 9.16
N TYR A 382 -11.78 10.84 9.60
CA TYR A 382 -11.09 11.37 10.79
C TYR A 382 -10.03 12.38 10.38
N ASN A 383 -9.80 13.40 11.21
CA ASN A 383 -8.54 14.15 11.18
C ASN A 383 -7.41 13.32 11.82
N ALA A 384 -6.18 13.83 11.76
CA ALA A 384 -4.99 13.19 12.33
C ALA A 384 -5.12 12.87 13.85
N GLN A 385 -5.96 13.60 14.58
CA GLN A 385 -6.20 13.40 16.02
C GLN A 385 -7.34 12.41 16.33
N GLY A 386 -7.94 11.79 15.32
CA GLY A 386 -8.98 10.76 15.48
C GLY A 386 -10.39 11.34 15.70
N GLU A 387 -10.61 12.62 15.42
CA GLU A 387 -11.93 13.25 15.48
C GLU A 387 -12.63 13.15 14.13
N VAL A 388 -13.91 12.78 14.14
CA VAL A 388 -14.69 12.72 12.90
C VAL A 388 -15.00 14.13 12.40
N ILE A 389 -14.56 14.44 11.19
CA ILE A 389 -14.76 15.76 10.56
C ILE A 389 -15.78 15.73 9.41
N ALA A 390 -16.05 14.56 8.83
CA ALA A 390 -17.06 14.39 7.80
C ALA A 390 -17.69 12.99 7.81
N GLN A 391 -18.92 12.90 7.28
CA GLN A 391 -19.65 11.66 7.05
C GLN A 391 -20.74 11.90 6.01
N TYR A 392 -20.97 10.93 5.14
CA TYR A 392 -22.03 10.97 4.14
C TYR A 392 -22.46 9.57 3.73
N ALA A 393 -23.64 9.44 3.13
CA ALA A 393 -24.03 8.19 2.47
C ALA A 393 -23.59 8.25 1.01
N LEU A 394 -22.77 7.29 0.58
CA LEU A 394 -22.18 7.29 -0.77
C LEU A 394 -23.26 7.25 -1.87
N ASN A 395 -24.37 6.54 -1.60
CA ASN A 395 -25.47 6.40 -2.54
C ASN A 395 -26.27 7.69 -2.77
N ASP A 396 -26.14 8.69 -1.89
CA ASP A 396 -26.79 9.99 -2.09
C ASP A 396 -26.05 10.83 -3.15
N MET A 397 -24.79 10.50 -3.43
CA MET A 397 -23.90 11.26 -4.33
C MET A 397 -23.55 10.50 -5.62
N LYS A 398 -23.92 9.23 -5.74
CA LYS A 398 -23.56 8.38 -6.88
C LYS A 398 -24.36 8.72 -8.15
N PRO A 399 -23.78 8.52 -9.34
CA PRO A 399 -24.53 8.52 -10.61
C PRO A 399 -25.68 7.49 -10.62
N GLU A 400 -26.72 7.75 -11.41
CA GLU A 400 -27.90 6.86 -11.50
C GLU A 400 -27.53 5.43 -11.91
N ASP A 401 -26.53 5.28 -12.77
CA ASP A 401 -26.06 4.00 -13.31
C ASP A 401 -24.91 3.36 -12.53
N TRP A 402 -24.54 3.91 -11.37
CA TRP A 402 -23.59 3.29 -10.43
C TRP A 402 -24.32 2.35 -9.48
N SER A 403 -23.78 1.17 -9.19
CA SER A 403 -24.43 0.20 -8.30
C SER A 403 -24.60 0.71 -6.87
N ASP A 404 -25.63 0.20 -6.18
CA ASP A 404 -25.85 0.51 -4.77
C ASP A 404 -24.82 -0.13 -3.83
N SER A 405 -23.93 -0.98 -4.34
CA SER A 405 -22.90 -1.67 -3.57
C SER A 405 -21.72 -0.76 -3.21
N GLY A 406 -21.58 0.40 -3.86
CA GLY A 406 -20.59 1.42 -3.53
C GLY A 406 -19.25 1.25 -4.27
N ILE A 407 -18.14 1.51 -3.57
CA ILE A 407 -16.78 1.53 -4.15
C ILE A 407 -15.80 0.55 -3.49
N GLU A 408 -14.75 0.19 -4.22
CA GLU A 408 -13.62 -0.66 -3.80
C GLU A 408 -12.31 -0.31 -4.55
N PHE A 409 -11.17 -0.89 -4.14
CA PHE A 409 -9.81 -0.46 -4.53
C PHE A 409 -9.59 1.04 -4.28
N ILE A 410 -9.74 1.43 -3.02
CA ILE A 410 -9.89 2.83 -2.61
C ILE A 410 -8.50 3.40 -2.34
N ASN A 411 -8.03 4.27 -3.22
CA ASN A 411 -6.73 4.91 -3.12
C ASN A 411 -6.90 6.42 -2.93
N ALA A 412 -6.07 7.04 -2.10
CA ALA A 412 -5.83 8.48 -2.24
C ALA A 412 -5.10 8.72 -3.57
N ILE A 413 -5.32 9.89 -4.18
CA ILE A 413 -4.69 10.23 -5.46
C ILE A 413 -4.32 11.71 -5.56
N HIS A 414 -3.06 12.00 -5.91
CA HIS A 414 -2.59 13.31 -6.34
C HIS A 414 -3.04 13.61 -7.77
N TRP A 415 -4.31 13.99 -7.94
CA TRP A 415 -4.90 14.15 -9.28
C TRP A 415 -4.75 15.56 -9.89
N ASP A 416 -4.92 16.61 -9.08
CA ASP A 416 -4.88 18.01 -9.57
C ASP A 416 -3.50 18.65 -9.41
N GLY A 417 -2.63 18.07 -8.56
CA GLY A 417 -1.29 18.58 -8.29
C GLY A 417 -1.32 19.94 -7.61
N ASN A 418 -2.24 20.17 -6.67
CA ASN A 418 -2.35 21.41 -5.87
C ASN A 418 -2.16 21.15 -4.36
N GLY A 419 -1.64 19.98 -3.99
CA GLY A 419 -1.54 19.50 -2.61
C GLY A 419 -2.78 18.71 -2.16
N LEU A 420 -3.98 19.10 -2.58
CA LEU A 420 -5.21 18.38 -2.24
C LEU A 420 -5.27 17.04 -2.99
N GLN A 421 -5.54 15.97 -2.26
CA GLN A 421 -5.76 14.65 -2.80
C GLN A 421 -7.25 14.31 -2.90
N HIS A 422 -7.58 13.41 -3.83
CA HIS A 422 -8.92 12.86 -4.00
C HIS A 422 -8.94 11.37 -3.69
N ILE A 423 -10.09 10.72 -3.86
CA ILE A 423 -10.19 9.25 -3.86
C ILE A 423 -10.35 8.76 -5.29
N ALA A 424 -9.50 7.81 -5.70
CA ALA A 424 -9.72 6.97 -6.89
C ALA A 424 -10.24 5.60 -6.47
N ALA A 425 -11.29 5.12 -7.11
CA ALA A 425 -11.88 3.82 -6.82
C ALA A 425 -12.64 3.23 -8.01
N LYS A 426 -12.93 1.93 -7.95
CA LYS A 426 -13.83 1.26 -8.89
C LYS A 426 -15.14 0.86 -8.24
N GLU A 427 -16.11 0.55 -9.08
CA GLU A 427 -17.42 0.04 -8.67
C GLU A 427 -17.31 -1.29 -7.91
N ARG A 428 -18.01 -1.41 -6.78
CA ARG A 428 -17.87 -2.57 -5.88
C ARG A 428 -18.52 -3.83 -6.42
N HIS A 429 -17.83 -4.97 -6.26
CA HIS A 429 -18.31 -6.32 -6.57
C HIS A 429 -18.68 -6.57 -8.04
N THR A 430 -18.30 -5.69 -8.95
CA THR A 430 -18.49 -5.87 -10.39
C THR A 430 -17.23 -5.44 -11.12
N GLU A 431 -16.92 -6.11 -12.22
CA GLU A 431 -16.01 -5.53 -13.20
C GLU A 431 -16.73 -4.35 -13.83
N GLY A 432 -16.24 -3.13 -13.63
CA GLY A 432 -17.09 -1.96 -13.84
C GLY A 432 -16.37 -0.63 -13.87
N LYS A 433 -17.16 0.41 -13.64
CA LYS A 433 -16.76 1.81 -13.77
C LYS A 433 -15.66 2.18 -12.78
N VAL A 434 -14.94 3.25 -13.11
CA VAL A 434 -13.90 3.85 -12.29
C VAL A 434 -14.26 5.31 -12.05
N ALA A 435 -13.90 5.87 -10.89
CA ALA A 435 -14.23 7.23 -10.53
C ALA A 435 -13.13 7.93 -9.71
N ILE A 436 -13.10 9.26 -9.83
CA ILE A 436 -12.50 10.18 -8.85
C ILE A 436 -13.63 10.79 -8.00
N LEU A 437 -13.45 10.78 -6.69
CA LEU A 437 -14.41 11.31 -5.72
C LEU A 437 -13.77 12.37 -4.83
N ASN A 438 -14.57 13.38 -4.46
CA ASN A 438 -14.23 14.27 -3.37
C ASN A 438 -14.35 13.48 -2.03
N PRO A 439 -13.26 13.35 -1.26
CA PRO A 439 -13.23 12.56 -0.04
C PRO A 439 -14.11 13.10 1.08
N MET A 440 -14.34 14.42 1.13
CA MET A 440 -15.07 15.09 2.21
C MET A 440 -16.59 15.10 1.99
N THR A 441 -17.03 15.06 0.73
CA THR A 441 -18.46 15.15 0.37
C THR A 441 -19.02 13.89 -0.26
N GLY A 442 -18.17 13.01 -0.79
CA GLY A 442 -18.58 11.85 -1.58
C GLY A 442 -19.01 12.16 -3.01
N GLU A 443 -18.88 13.41 -3.45
CA GLU A 443 -19.21 13.82 -4.81
C GLU A 443 -18.33 13.09 -5.83
N PHE A 444 -18.96 12.48 -6.84
CA PHE A 444 -18.26 11.86 -7.97
C PHE A 444 -17.82 12.97 -8.93
N LEU A 445 -16.54 13.32 -8.91
CA LEU A 445 -15.95 14.40 -9.71
C LEU A 445 -15.71 13.98 -11.16
N LYS A 446 -15.36 12.72 -11.37
CA LYS A 446 -15.14 12.14 -12.70
C LYS A 446 -15.47 10.67 -12.69
N VAL A 447 -16.10 10.18 -13.76
CA VAL A 447 -16.49 8.78 -13.92
C VAL A 447 -16.11 8.33 -15.33
N TRP A 448 -15.54 7.14 -15.44
CA TRP A 448 -15.25 6.48 -16.70
C TRP A 448 -16.08 5.21 -16.84
N ASP A 449 -16.71 5.06 -18.01
CA ASP A 449 -17.30 3.79 -18.42
C ASP A 449 -16.19 2.79 -18.70
N GLU A 450 -16.03 1.86 -17.77
CA GLU A 450 -14.93 0.91 -17.77
C GLU A 450 -15.43 -0.51 -17.45
N THR A 451 -14.60 -1.51 -17.72
CA THR A 451 -14.79 -2.89 -17.23
C THR A 451 -13.57 -3.27 -16.41
N ALA A 452 -13.30 -2.46 -15.38
CA ALA A 452 -12.13 -2.60 -14.54
C ALA A 452 -12.26 -3.86 -13.68
N ALA A 453 -11.34 -4.80 -13.84
CA ALA A 453 -11.20 -5.95 -12.94
C ALA A 453 -10.28 -5.64 -11.76
N HIS A 454 -9.37 -4.67 -11.94
CA HIS A 454 -8.39 -4.22 -10.97
C HIS A 454 -8.10 -2.74 -11.17
N LEU A 455 -7.68 -2.07 -10.11
CA LEU A 455 -7.27 -0.67 -10.12
C LEU A 455 -6.03 -0.49 -9.24
N LEU A 456 -5.03 0.20 -9.77
CA LEU A 456 -3.86 0.70 -9.06
C LEU A 456 -3.78 2.22 -9.31
N VAL A 457 -3.28 2.97 -8.33
CA VAL A 457 -2.91 4.38 -8.50
C VAL A 457 -1.40 4.49 -8.33
N ALA A 458 -0.72 5.10 -9.30
CA ALA A 458 0.71 5.37 -9.20
C ALA A 458 1.15 6.50 -10.14
N ASP A 459 2.10 7.32 -9.68
CA ASP A 459 2.93 8.24 -10.47
C ASP A 459 3.77 7.45 -11.49
N VAL A 460 3.41 7.44 -12.78
CA VAL A 460 4.10 6.64 -13.81
C VAL A 460 4.49 7.41 -15.05
N ALA A 461 3.95 8.61 -15.25
CA ALA A 461 4.27 9.44 -16.41
C ALA A 461 4.24 10.93 -16.05
N GLY A 462 4.51 11.79 -17.03
CA GLY A 462 4.19 13.22 -16.92
C GLY A 462 4.90 13.92 -15.76
N ASP A 463 4.16 14.65 -14.92
CA ASP A 463 4.67 15.31 -13.70
C ASP A 463 4.41 14.44 -12.46
N ALA A 464 4.68 14.93 -11.25
CA ALA A 464 4.58 14.16 -10.01
C ALA A 464 3.15 13.80 -9.55
N ARG A 465 2.14 14.03 -10.39
CA ARG A 465 0.77 13.54 -10.14
C ARG A 465 0.70 12.05 -10.43
N GLU A 466 -0.36 11.43 -9.92
CA GLU A 466 -0.57 9.99 -10.08
C GLU A 466 -1.57 9.69 -11.19
N GLU A 467 -1.32 8.60 -11.90
CA GLU A 467 -2.24 7.99 -12.86
C GLU A 467 -3.14 6.95 -12.20
N ILE A 468 -4.30 6.70 -12.83
CA ILE A 468 -5.14 5.54 -12.54
C ILE A 468 -4.82 4.45 -13.58
N ILE A 469 -4.41 3.28 -13.11
CA ILE A 469 -4.02 2.12 -13.92
C ILE A 469 -5.05 1.02 -13.71
N VAL A 470 -5.69 0.58 -14.80
CA VAL A 470 -6.78 -0.38 -14.78
C VAL A 470 -6.44 -1.60 -15.62
N PHE A 471 -6.73 -2.80 -15.13
CA PHE A 471 -6.84 -3.98 -15.99
C PHE A 471 -8.28 -4.15 -16.47
N ASN A 472 -8.53 -4.00 -17.77
CA ASN A 472 -9.85 -4.20 -18.37
C ASN A 472 -9.99 -5.65 -18.87
N ASN A 473 -10.86 -6.44 -18.23
CA ASN A 473 -11.07 -7.85 -18.60
C ASN A 473 -11.79 -8.05 -19.92
N LYS A 474 -12.63 -7.11 -20.34
CA LYS A 474 -13.41 -7.18 -21.58
C LYS A 474 -12.54 -6.93 -22.81
N THR A 475 -11.63 -5.95 -22.75
CA THR A 475 -10.73 -5.62 -23.86
C THR A 475 -9.35 -6.26 -23.72
N LYS A 476 -9.01 -6.80 -22.54
CA LYS A 476 -7.70 -7.36 -22.20
C LYS A 476 -6.58 -6.33 -22.34
N GLU A 477 -6.81 -5.15 -21.80
CA GLU A 477 -5.88 -4.02 -21.88
C GLU A 477 -5.52 -3.56 -20.47
N ILE A 478 -4.26 -3.12 -20.29
CA ILE A 478 -3.94 -2.16 -19.24
C ILE A 478 -4.33 -0.79 -19.77
N ARG A 479 -5.07 -0.01 -18.98
CA ARG A 479 -5.51 1.33 -19.35
C ARG A 479 -5.04 2.34 -18.32
N ILE A 480 -4.35 3.36 -18.78
CA ILE A 480 -3.75 4.38 -17.92
C ILE A 480 -4.43 5.72 -18.18
N TYR A 481 -4.98 6.30 -17.12
CA TYR A 481 -5.72 7.57 -17.13
C TYR A 481 -4.97 8.61 -16.31
N TRP A 482 -4.85 9.83 -16.85
CA TRP A 482 -4.25 10.97 -16.15
C TRP A 482 -5.12 12.23 -16.24
N ASN A 483 -4.71 13.26 -15.51
CA ASN A 483 -5.34 14.58 -15.58
C ASN A 483 -4.67 15.46 -16.64
N GLU A 484 -5.38 15.74 -17.74
CA GLU A 484 -4.86 16.58 -18.83
C GLU A 484 -4.71 18.06 -18.46
N LYS A 485 -5.29 18.50 -17.34
CA LYS A 485 -5.12 19.87 -16.87
C LYS A 485 -3.66 20.08 -16.42
N PRO A 486 -3.09 21.28 -16.59
CA PRO A 486 -1.78 21.59 -16.02
C PRO A 486 -1.78 21.38 -14.50
N GLY A 487 -0.77 20.67 -13.99
CA GLY A 487 -0.49 20.63 -12.55
C GLY A 487 -0.15 22.02 -12.03
N SER A 488 -0.44 22.29 -10.75
CA SER A 488 -0.28 23.62 -10.14
C SER A 488 0.64 23.65 -8.92
N GLY A 489 1.41 22.59 -8.69
CA GLY A 489 2.08 22.31 -7.41
C GLY A 489 3.34 21.48 -7.57
N ASP A 490 3.72 20.79 -6.49
CA ASP A 490 5.03 20.18 -6.27
C ASP A 490 5.48 19.29 -7.44
N THR A 491 6.76 19.42 -7.80
CA THR A 491 7.41 18.69 -8.89
C THR A 491 8.10 17.42 -8.41
N GLN A 492 8.13 17.17 -7.09
CA GLN A 492 8.86 16.05 -6.53
C GLN A 492 8.08 14.74 -6.66
N ARG A 493 8.73 13.72 -7.23
CA ARG A 493 8.19 12.37 -7.42
C ARG A 493 7.90 11.67 -6.10
N LEU A 494 6.76 10.98 -6.03
CA LEU A 494 6.33 10.25 -4.84
C LEU A 494 7.20 9.03 -4.55
N TRP A 495 7.82 8.47 -5.58
CA TRP A 495 8.79 7.36 -5.46
C TRP A 495 10.03 7.69 -4.65
N LEU A 496 10.28 8.96 -4.29
CA LEU A 496 11.36 9.33 -3.38
C LEU A 496 11.01 9.04 -1.91
N HIS A 497 9.74 8.75 -1.60
CA HIS A 497 9.30 8.33 -0.27
C HIS A 497 9.36 6.80 -0.16
N ASN A 498 10.02 6.32 0.91
CA ASN A 498 10.16 4.88 1.16
C ASN A 498 8.79 4.18 1.26
N HIS A 499 7.89 4.71 2.08
CA HIS A 499 6.58 4.12 2.34
C HIS A 499 5.73 4.03 1.07
N TYR A 500 5.85 5.01 0.15
CA TYR A 500 5.18 4.97 -1.14
C TYR A 500 5.70 3.82 -2.01
N GLN A 501 7.02 3.64 -2.14
CA GLN A 501 7.60 2.50 -2.88
C GLN A 501 7.07 1.16 -2.34
N ARG A 502 7.10 0.98 -1.01
CA ARG A 502 6.66 -0.27 -0.36
C ARG A 502 5.18 -0.54 -0.56
N ALA A 503 4.35 0.49 -0.49
CA ALA A 503 2.91 0.37 -0.73
C ALA A 503 2.61 -0.05 -2.18
N LYS A 504 3.34 0.47 -3.19
CA LYS A 504 3.10 0.11 -4.59
C LYS A 504 3.65 -1.26 -4.99
N ASP A 505 4.68 -1.76 -4.29
CA ASP A 505 5.23 -3.11 -4.50
C ASP A 505 4.46 -4.20 -3.74
N ASN A 506 3.89 -3.89 -2.58
CA ASN A 506 3.13 -4.83 -1.77
C ASN A 506 1.82 -4.18 -1.28
N TYR A 507 0.74 -4.51 -1.97
CA TYR A 507 -0.63 -4.12 -1.66
C TYR A 507 -1.60 -5.31 -1.81
N ASN A 508 -2.85 -5.12 -1.40
CA ASN A 508 -3.96 -6.00 -1.79
C ASN A 508 -5.27 -5.19 -1.84
N TYR A 509 -6.40 -5.86 -2.07
CA TYR A 509 -7.73 -5.23 -2.05
C TYR A 509 -8.02 -4.39 -0.79
N TYR A 510 -7.51 -4.81 0.36
CA TYR A 510 -7.85 -4.23 1.65
C TYR A 510 -6.95 -3.06 2.04
N SER A 511 -5.68 -3.14 1.64
CA SER A 511 -4.67 -2.10 1.84
C SER A 511 -4.00 -1.82 0.50
N PRO A 512 -4.69 -1.06 -0.38
CA PRO A 512 -4.16 -0.63 -1.66
C PRO A 512 -3.06 0.43 -1.52
#